data_AF-A0A7Y1VRA9-F1
#
_entry.id   AF-A0A7Y1VRA9-F1
#
_cell.length_a   1.000
_cell.length_b   1.000
_cell.length_c   1.000
_cell.angle_alpha   90.00
_cell.angle_beta   90.00
_cell.angle_gamma   90.00
#
_symmetry.space_group_name_H-M   'P 1'
#
loop_
_entity.id
_entity.type
_entity.pdbx_description
1 polymer ?
#
loop_
_entity_poly.entity_id
_entity_poly.type
_entity_poly.pdbx_seq_one_letter_code
_entity_poly.pdbx_strand_id
1 'polypeptide(L)'
;MAIVCVYQYMLILPTNKVENDAEAYAQKVAMNLGDSDITSPQAKAARIAYLDSMSSEEVFKIPLFKSYTYEELKRQQLALGLDLKGGMSVVLQVDLKEFLVALSNESKDPTFLEAMENADKAMISAQSDYVTLFGQEFKKIAGEKRLSSIFSRNPGLRDQINLETSDAEVLSILRTSASETVDLTFKRLKDRIDKLGVVQPNISLDAARDLILVELPGIDNPERARSFLQSAAKLEFWDVYRVSDQGILNGFIEADRRLKRLQSGDTTDLDSTAAPQIQYDTLYTAVLDSLGNPTGDTTTEVVETPILDDPFTDRGPLLQVFDLNSATSQGGTAFPLAVMGVADDNKRNLVDQYLAMPEIKRLFPQDAFFRWGQKPYKDLEGNSSGRYELYALRKKRGTDKPPLAGDHVIRATSQPDPVTQDVAVSLSLDNQGARTWGEITTRAAQDNNREIAILLDDEVVSAPRVNEPILNGDSRISGDFSIQEGKDLANILQIGKLPASTKILHDTVIGPSLGKDNINRSLLSLLVGFVLVIIFMLFYYGGAGIVSIIALLANLFFIFGALASYGTVLTLPGFAGIILTIGMAVDANVIIYERVR
;
A
#
# COMPACT_ATOMS: atom_id res chain seq x y z
N MET A 1 30.66 15.27 7.25
CA MET A 1 30.75 13.82 7.50
C MET A 1 30.51 13.45 8.95
N ALA A 2 31.37 13.81 9.92
CA ALA A 2 31.19 13.41 11.33
C ALA A 2 29.81 13.77 11.91
N ILE A 3 29.33 14.99 11.69
CA ILE A 3 27.99 15.43 12.15
C ILE A 3 26.88 14.57 11.53
N VAL A 4 26.97 14.26 10.23
CA VAL A 4 25.98 13.41 9.52
C VAL A 4 25.98 11.99 10.08
N CYS A 5 27.15 11.43 10.38
CA CYS A 5 27.25 10.09 10.96
C CYS A 5 26.73 10.05 12.41
N VAL A 6 27.01 11.07 13.22
CA VAL A 6 26.48 11.18 14.60
C VAL A 6 24.96 11.30 14.55
N TYR A 7 24.45 12.14 13.65
CA TYR A 7 23.04 12.28 13.39
C TYR A 7 22.40 10.93 13.03
N GLN A 8 22.97 10.19 12.08
CA GLN A 8 22.45 8.88 11.68
C GLN A 8 22.42 7.86 12.81
N TYR A 9 23.48 7.79 13.63
CA TYR A 9 23.52 6.89 14.79
C TYR A 9 22.51 7.28 15.88
N MET A 10 22.28 8.58 16.07
CA MET A 10 21.29 9.09 17.04
C MET A 10 19.87 8.61 16.69
N LEU A 11 19.55 8.47 15.40
CA LEU A 11 18.25 8.02 14.90
C LEU A 11 18.00 6.52 15.10
N ILE A 12 19.04 5.72 15.36
CA ILE A 12 18.92 4.28 15.60
C ILE A 12 18.40 4.00 17.01
N LEU A 13 18.84 4.75 18.02
CA LEU A 13 18.54 4.47 19.44
C LEU A 13 17.02 4.40 19.77
N PRO A 14 16.15 5.30 19.27
CA PRO A 14 14.72 5.25 19.57
C PRO A 14 14.04 3.98 19.04
N THR A 15 14.45 3.48 17.86
CA THR A 15 13.85 2.27 17.28
C THR A 15 14.17 1.01 18.09
N ASN A 16 15.38 0.91 18.66
CA ASN A 16 15.77 -0.23 19.48
C ASN A 16 14.87 -0.35 20.72
N LYS A 17 14.42 0.79 21.27
CA LYS A 17 13.48 0.80 22.40
C LYS A 17 12.15 0.16 21.99
N VAL A 18 11.57 0.59 20.87
CA VAL A 18 10.31 0.05 20.33
C VAL A 18 10.43 -1.44 20.02
N GLU A 19 11.56 -1.87 19.44
CA GLU A 19 11.80 -3.29 19.15
C GLU A 19 11.92 -4.14 20.42
N ASN A 20 12.59 -3.64 21.46
CA ASN A 20 12.69 -4.32 22.75
C ASN A 20 11.33 -4.41 23.44
N ASP A 21 10.51 -3.34 23.37
CA ASP A 21 9.15 -3.34 23.92
C ASP A 21 8.26 -4.36 23.17
N ALA A 22 8.43 -4.48 21.84
CA ALA A 22 7.76 -5.47 21.02
C ALA A 22 8.16 -6.91 21.38
N GLU A 23 9.46 -7.15 21.64
CA GLU A 23 9.95 -8.46 22.11
C GLU A 23 9.41 -8.81 23.49
N ALA A 24 9.38 -7.86 24.42
CA ALA A 24 8.81 -8.05 25.74
C ALA A 24 7.30 -8.34 25.66
N TYR A 25 6.57 -7.68 24.75
CA TYR A 25 5.16 -7.96 24.50
C TYR A 25 4.95 -9.37 23.94
N ALA A 26 5.70 -9.74 22.91
CA ALA A 26 5.65 -11.06 22.32
C ALA A 26 5.96 -12.17 23.33
N GLN A 27 6.94 -11.95 24.20
CA GLN A 27 7.30 -12.88 25.26
C GLN A 27 6.17 -13.06 26.28
N LYS A 28 5.47 -11.98 26.67
CA LYS A 28 4.30 -12.06 27.55
C LYS A 28 3.17 -12.88 26.91
N VAL A 29 2.90 -12.66 25.62
CA VAL A 29 1.88 -13.42 24.88
C VAL A 29 2.23 -14.91 24.82
N ALA A 30 3.49 -15.24 24.52
CA ALA A 30 3.96 -16.63 24.51
C ALA A 30 3.80 -17.30 25.88
N MET A 31 4.23 -16.61 26.96
CA MET A 31 4.09 -17.09 28.34
C MET A 31 2.63 -17.36 28.72
N ASN A 32 1.70 -16.48 28.33
CA ASN A 32 0.27 -16.65 28.60
C ASN A 32 -0.35 -17.87 27.89
N LEU A 33 0.28 -18.33 26.79
CA LEU A 33 -0.13 -19.51 26.03
C LEU A 33 0.60 -20.80 26.48
N GLY A 34 1.44 -20.71 27.52
CA GLY A 34 2.23 -21.85 28.02
C GLY A 34 3.44 -22.20 27.15
N ASP A 35 3.81 -21.32 26.21
CA ASP A 35 4.93 -21.51 25.29
C ASP A 35 6.12 -20.65 25.74
N SER A 36 7.25 -21.27 26.06
CA SER A 36 8.44 -20.55 26.55
C SER A 36 9.35 -20.05 25.42
N ASP A 37 9.05 -20.41 24.18
CA ASP A 37 9.88 -20.08 23.03
C ASP A 37 9.36 -18.85 22.28
N ILE A 38 10.18 -17.78 22.27
CA ILE A 38 9.94 -16.55 21.49
C ILE A 38 9.94 -16.79 19.98
N THR A 39 10.36 -17.98 19.52
CA THR A 39 10.33 -18.36 18.11
C THR A 39 9.01 -18.97 17.66
N SER A 40 8.07 -19.19 18.59
CA SER A 40 6.72 -19.67 18.28
C SER A 40 6.01 -18.76 17.26
N PRO A 41 5.19 -19.31 16.35
CA PRO A 41 4.44 -18.51 15.37
C PRO A 41 3.58 -17.42 16.02
N GLN A 42 3.02 -17.68 17.19
CA GLN A 42 2.16 -16.77 17.93
C GLN A 42 2.95 -15.60 18.54
N ALA A 43 4.13 -15.85 19.11
CA ALA A 43 5.02 -14.79 19.59
C ALA A 43 5.46 -13.87 18.44
N LYS A 44 5.79 -14.45 17.28
CA LYS A 44 6.13 -13.69 16.07
C LYS A 44 4.96 -12.82 15.60
N ALA A 45 3.76 -13.40 15.51
CA ALA A 45 2.56 -12.66 15.13
C ALA A 45 2.27 -11.50 16.11
N ALA A 46 2.42 -11.73 17.42
CA ALA A 46 2.24 -10.70 18.44
C ALA A 46 3.29 -9.58 18.33
N ARG A 47 4.56 -9.92 18.08
CA ARG A 47 5.63 -8.94 17.83
C ARG A 47 5.31 -8.08 16.60
N ILE A 48 4.89 -8.71 15.51
CA ILE A 48 4.54 -8.02 14.26
C ILE A 48 3.36 -7.08 14.50
N ALA A 49 2.29 -7.56 15.13
CA ALA A 49 1.12 -6.75 15.45
C ALA A 49 1.48 -5.53 16.32
N TYR A 50 2.39 -5.70 17.28
CA TYR A 50 2.88 -4.58 18.08
C TYR A 50 3.66 -3.57 17.24
N LEU A 51 4.60 -4.02 16.41
CA LEU A 51 5.39 -3.14 15.55
C LEU A 51 4.53 -2.42 14.50
N ASP A 52 3.54 -3.10 13.95
CA ASP A 52 2.52 -2.53 13.05
C ASP A 52 1.73 -1.43 13.77
N SER A 53 1.30 -1.69 15.01
CA SER A 53 0.59 -0.69 15.82
C SER A 53 1.43 0.54 16.17
N MET A 54 2.76 0.44 16.11
CA MET A 54 3.71 1.52 16.40
C MET A 54 4.24 2.22 15.14
N SER A 55 3.95 1.73 13.93
CA SER A 55 4.57 2.19 12.68
C SER A 55 4.44 3.70 12.46
N SER A 56 3.23 4.24 12.61
CA SER A 56 2.90 5.66 12.45
C SER A 56 3.05 6.49 13.73
N GLU A 57 3.37 5.87 14.88
CA GLU A 57 3.48 6.59 16.14
C GLU A 57 4.77 7.42 16.19
N GLU A 58 4.69 8.65 16.70
CA GLU A 58 5.87 9.48 16.93
C GLU A 58 6.71 8.90 18.07
N VAL A 59 7.93 8.42 17.76
CA VAL A 59 8.82 7.81 18.75
C VAL A 59 10.05 8.66 19.05
N PHE A 60 10.32 9.67 18.23
CA PHE A 60 11.45 10.58 18.42
C PHE A 60 11.16 11.98 17.88
N LYS A 61 11.55 13.00 18.62
CA LYS A 61 11.35 14.40 18.21
C LYS A 61 12.62 15.19 18.43
N ILE A 62 13.05 15.91 17.40
CA ILE A 62 14.11 16.91 17.50
C ILE A 62 13.43 18.29 17.65
N PRO A 63 13.54 18.96 18.81
CA PRO A 63 12.94 20.27 19.02
C PRO A 63 13.32 21.25 17.91
N LEU A 64 12.34 22.00 17.38
CA LEU A 64 12.48 22.99 16.30
C LEU A 64 12.81 22.45 14.90
N PHE A 65 12.89 21.14 14.70
CA PHE A 65 13.20 20.56 13.38
C PHE A 65 12.09 19.64 12.85
N LYS A 66 12.00 18.42 13.40
CA LYS A 66 11.12 17.38 12.87
C LYS A 66 10.80 16.33 13.95
N SER A 67 9.56 15.85 13.94
CA SER A 67 9.14 14.61 14.62
C SER A 67 9.31 13.43 13.65
N TYR A 68 9.71 12.28 14.18
CA TYR A 68 9.94 11.06 13.43
C TYR A 68 9.06 9.93 13.96
N THR A 69 8.41 9.23 13.05
CA THR A 69 7.68 7.99 13.37
C THR A 69 8.63 6.80 13.44
N TYR A 70 8.17 5.70 14.04
CA TYR A 70 8.96 4.46 14.06
C TYR A 70 9.33 4.00 12.65
N GLU A 71 8.37 4.03 11.72
CA GLU A 71 8.62 3.61 10.34
C GLU A 71 9.62 4.52 9.62
N GLU A 72 9.51 5.85 9.78
CA GLU A 72 10.46 6.79 9.19
C GLU A 72 11.89 6.53 9.66
N LEU A 73 12.08 6.33 10.97
CA LEU A 73 13.39 5.98 11.52
C LEU A 73 13.86 4.62 11.02
N LYS A 74 12.97 3.63 10.94
CA LYS A 74 13.31 2.29 10.48
C LYS A 74 13.77 2.29 9.02
N ARG A 75 13.12 3.07 8.16
CA ARG A 75 13.51 3.27 6.75
C ARG A 75 14.88 3.96 6.58
N GLN A 76 15.34 4.68 7.59
CA GLN A 76 16.67 5.31 7.60
C GLN A 76 17.78 4.41 8.16
N GLN A 77 17.45 3.26 8.72
CA GLN A 77 18.46 2.32 9.21
C GLN A 77 19.16 1.60 8.06
N LEU A 78 20.36 1.11 8.37
CA LEU A 78 21.07 0.24 7.45
C LEU A 78 20.26 -1.04 7.22
N ALA A 79 19.80 -1.23 5.99
CA ALA A 79 19.07 -2.42 5.59
C ALA A 79 20.02 -3.62 5.64
N LEU A 80 19.50 -4.79 6.01
CA LEU A 80 20.25 -6.03 5.98
C LEU A 80 19.73 -6.88 4.81
N GLY A 81 20.66 -7.41 4.03
CA GLY A 81 20.40 -8.18 2.82
C GLY A 81 19.68 -9.48 3.08
N LEU A 82 19.17 -10.06 2.00
CA LEU A 82 18.48 -11.34 1.99
C LEU A 82 19.30 -12.46 2.65
N ASP A 83 20.61 -12.44 2.43
CA ASP A 83 21.58 -13.40 2.96
C ASP A 83 21.83 -13.26 4.47
N LEU A 84 21.44 -12.13 5.07
CA LEU A 84 21.53 -11.86 6.50
C LEU A 84 20.18 -12.02 7.20
N LYS A 85 19.11 -11.46 6.64
CA LYS A 85 17.76 -11.53 7.23
C LYS A 85 17.00 -12.79 6.88
N GLY A 86 17.41 -13.52 5.84
CA GLY A 86 16.53 -14.45 5.14
C GLY A 86 15.47 -13.69 4.32
N GLY A 87 14.66 -14.40 3.55
CA GLY A 87 13.56 -13.85 2.77
C GLY A 87 13.41 -14.52 1.40
N MET A 88 12.98 -13.74 0.39
CA MET A 88 12.76 -14.21 -0.97
C MET A 88 13.44 -13.30 -2.02
N SER A 89 14.10 -13.89 -3.01
CA SER A 89 14.51 -13.23 -4.26
C SER A 89 13.71 -13.80 -5.42
N VAL A 90 13.21 -12.94 -6.30
CA VAL A 90 12.34 -13.31 -7.43
C VAL A 90 12.76 -12.54 -8.67
N VAL A 91 12.84 -13.25 -9.80
CA VAL A 91 12.94 -12.68 -11.14
C VAL A 91 11.57 -12.79 -11.79
N LEU A 92 10.97 -11.65 -12.07
CA LEU A 92 9.65 -11.53 -12.70
C LEU A 92 9.81 -11.11 -14.15
N GLN A 93 9.08 -11.77 -15.05
CA GLN A 93 8.89 -11.35 -16.43
C GLN A 93 7.54 -10.64 -16.55
N VAL A 94 7.53 -9.44 -17.14
CA VAL A 94 6.27 -8.76 -17.49
C VAL A 94 5.60 -9.50 -18.65
N ASP A 95 4.35 -9.92 -18.49
CA ASP A 95 3.62 -10.72 -19.48
C ASP A 95 3.03 -9.86 -20.60
N LEU A 96 3.84 -9.62 -21.63
CA LEU A 96 3.44 -8.80 -22.78
C LEU A 96 2.62 -9.58 -23.84
N LYS A 97 2.37 -10.88 -23.64
CA LYS A 97 1.55 -11.68 -24.56
C LYS A 97 0.09 -11.24 -24.54
N GLU A 98 -0.50 -11.18 -23.35
CA GLU A 98 -1.89 -10.75 -23.17
C GLU A 98 -2.07 -9.30 -23.62
N PHE A 99 -1.06 -8.47 -23.38
CA PHE A 99 -0.98 -7.10 -23.91
C PHE A 99 -1.08 -7.05 -25.44
N LEU A 100 -0.29 -7.85 -26.18
CA LEU A 100 -0.38 -7.88 -27.64
C LEU A 100 -1.73 -8.43 -28.13
N VAL A 101 -2.30 -9.43 -27.45
CA VAL A 101 -3.64 -9.96 -27.76
C VAL A 101 -4.70 -8.86 -27.61
N ALA A 102 -4.68 -8.11 -26.50
CA ALA A 102 -5.58 -6.99 -26.27
C ALA A 102 -5.40 -5.90 -27.33
N LEU A 103 -4.15 -5.53 -27.65
CA LEU A 103 -3.85 -4.55 -28.68
C LEU A 103 -4.29 -5.00 -30.08
N SER A 104 -4.34 -6.30 -30.35
CA SER A 104 -4.84 -6.85 -31.62
C SER A 104 -6.37 -6.89 -31.73
N ASN A 105 -7.10 -6.39 -30.73
CA ASN A 105 -8.55 -6.55 -30.59
C ASN A 105 -8.97 -8.03 -30.60
N GLU A 106 -8.28 -8.83 -29.77
CA GLU A 106 -8.46 -10.28 -29.63
C GLU A 106 -8.37 -11.05 -30.95
N SER A 107 -7.38 -10.71 -31.78
CA SER A 107 -7.18 -11.35 -33.07
C SER A 107 -7.00 -12.87 -32.90
N LYS A 108 -7.77 -13.62 -33.68
CA LYS A 108 -7.68 -15.09 -33.77
C LYS A 108 -6.81 -15.56 -34.94
N ASP A 109 -5.99 -14.66 -35.51
CA ASP A 109 -5.11 -15.03 -36.61
C ASP A 109 -4.10 -16.12 -36.15
N PRO A 110 -4.06 -17.30 -36.81
CA PRO A 110 -3.20 -18.39 -36.37
C PRO A 110 -1.71 -18.04 -36.38
N THR A 111 -1.27 -17.26 -37.38
CA THR A 111 0.12 -16.86 -37.55
C THR A 111 0.55 -15.90 -36.45
N PHE A 112 -0.34 -14.99 -36.04
CA PHE A 112 -0.15 -14.12 -34.90
C PHE A 112 0.01 -14.90 -33.58
N LEU A 113 -0.91 -15.84 -33.32
CA LEU A 113 -0.88 -16.65 -32.10
C LEU A 113 0.37 -17.55 -32.05
N GLU A 114 0.75 -18.16 -33.17
CA GLU A 114 1.94 -18.99 -33.29
C GLU A 114 3.23 -18.17 -33.12
N ALA A 115 3.29 -16.94 -33.67
CA ALA A 115 4.44 -16.06 -33.48
C ALA A 115 4.66 -15.71 -32.00
N MET A 116 3.58 -15.47 -31.25
CA MET A 116 3.66 -15.23 -29.81
C MET A 116 4.10 -16.48 -29.04
N GLU A 117 3.61 -17.66 -29.40
CA GLU A 117 4.05 -18.90 -28.76
C GLU A 117 5.55 -19.18 -29.01
N ASN A 118 6.04 -18.89 -30.21
CA ASN A 118 7.47 -19.00 -30.52
C ASN A 118 8.28 -17.94 -29.78
N ALA A 119 7.75 -16.72 -29.62
CA ALA A 119 8.39 -15.66 -28.83
C ALA A 119 8.50 -16.03 -27.34
N ASP A 120 7.46 -16.61 -26.75
CA ASP A 120 7.48 -17.13 -25.36
C ASP A 120 8.63 -18.14 -25.17
N LYS A 121 8.80 -19.05 -26.12
CA LYS A 121 9.88 -20.07 -26.09
C LYS A 121 11.26 -19.42 -26.24
N ALA A 122 11.40 -18.44 -27.13
CA ALA A 122 12.65 -17.72 -27.35
C ALA A 122 13.08 -16.91 -26.12
N MET A 123 12.11 -16.31 -25.41
CA MET A 123 12.33 -15.44 -24.26
C MET A 123 13.11 -16.11 -23.12
N ILE A 124 12.98 -17.43 -22.95
CA ILE A 124 13.67 -18.19 -21.89
C ILE A 124 15.21 -18.06 -21.98
N SER A 125 15.75 -17.89 -23.19
CA SER A 125 17.19 -17.86 -23.44
C SER A 125 17.69 -16.56 -24.10
N ALA A 126 16.77 -15.74 -24.60
CA ALA A 126 17.10 -14.51 -25.31
C ALA A 126 17.46 -13.37 -24.34
N GLN A 127 18.28 -12.44 -24.82
CA GLN A 127 18.61 -11.19 -24.14
C GLN A 127 17.94 -10.00 -24.86
N SER A 128 16.63 -10.09 -25.12
CA SER A 128 15.88 -9.09 -25.89
C SER A 128 14.47 -8.94 -25.34
N ASP A 129 13.84 -7.79 -25.60
CA ASP A 129 12.44 -7.51 -25.25
C ASP A 129 11.44 -8.39 -26.04
N TYR A 130 10.26 -8.57 -25.47
CA TYR A 130 9.23 -9.47 -26.00
C TYR A 130 8.74 -9.04 -27.38
N VAL A 131 8.55 -7.74 -27.60
CA VAL A 131 8.05 -7.19 -28.87
C VAL A 131 9.06 -7.44 -29.99
N THR A 132 10.36 -7.32 -29.70
CA THR A 132 11.43 -7.70 -30.64
C THR A 132 11.35 -9.16 -31.04
N LEU A 133 11.27 -10.06 -30.05
CA LEU A 133 11.21 -11.51 -30.31
C LEU A 133 9.95 -11.87 -31.10
N PHE A 134 8.80 -11.33 -30.71
CA PHE A 134 7.55 -11.48 -31.45
C PHE A 134 7.68 -11.03 -32.90
N GLY A 135 8.25 -9.84 -33.16
CA GLY A 135 8.44 -9.34 -34.53
C GLY A 135 9.37 -10.23 -35.37
N GLN A 136 10.43 -10.77 -34.75
CA GLN A 136 11.35 -11.70 -35.41
C GLN A 136 10.66 -13.03 -35.76
N GLU A 137 9.93 -13.63 -34.81
CA GLU A 137 9.22 -14.88 -35.04
C GLU A 137 8.07 -14.70 -36.04
N PHE A 138 7.30 -13.62 -35.94
CA PHE A 138 6.26 -13.30 -36.90
C PHE A 138 6.83 -13.23 -38.32
N LYS A 139 7.94 -12.51 -38.52
CA LYS A 139 8.57 -12.39 -39.84
C LYS A 139 8.99 -13.75 -40.45
N LYS A 140 9.34 -14.74 -39.63
CA LYS A 140 9.69 -16.09 -40.12
C LYS A 140 8.48 -16.86 -40.68
N ILE A 141 7.29 -16.61 -40.14
CA ILE A 141 6.07 -17.39 -40.45
C ILE A 141 4.96 -16.59 -41.16
N ALA A 142 5.10 -15.27 -41.27
CA ALA A 142 4.07 -14.36 -41.79
C ALA A 142 3.73 -14.55 -43.28
N GLY A 143 4.68 -15.01 -44.09
CA GLY A 143 4.53 -15.02 -45.55
C GLY A 143 4.27 -13.61 -46.08
N GLU A 144 3.08 -13.39 -46.66
CA GLU A 144 2.63 -12.07 -47.15
C GLU A 144 1.80 -11.28 -46.13
N LYS A 145 1.47 -11.85 -44.98
CA LYS A 145 0.68 -11.17 -43.95
C LYS A 145 1.47 -10.02 -43.32
N ARG A 146 0.79 -8.92 -43.03
CA ARG A 146 1.35 -7.73 -42.38
C ARG A 146 0.78 -7.54 -40.99
N LEU A 147 1.60 -7.05 -40.07
CA LEU A 147 1.18 -6.69 -38.71
C LEU A 147 0.11 -5.59 -38.73
N SER A 148 0.19 -4.67 -39.68
CA SER A 148 -0.80 -3.58 -39.84
C SER A 148 -2.23 -4.11 -39.94
N SER A 149 -2.46 -5.21 -40.66
CA SER A 149 -3.78 -5.82 -40.84
C SER A 149 -4.41 -6.38 -39.55
N ILE A 150 -3.56 -6.64 -38.54
CA ILE A 150 -3.93 -7.17 -37.23
C ILE A 150 -4.23 -6.00 -36.29
N PHE A 151 -3.29 -5.06 -36.16
CA PHE A 151 -3.37 -4.00 -35.15
C PHE A 151 -4.20 -2.77 -35.58
N SER A 152 -4.42 -2.53 -36.87
CA SER A 152 -5.26 -1.41 -37.34
C SER A 152 -6.74 -1.53 -36.95
N ARG A 153 -7.17 -2.71 -36.48
CA ARG A 153 -8.53 -2.97 -36.04
C ARG A 153 -8.81 -2.34 -34.68
N ASN A 154 -7.78 -2.15 -33.86
CA ASN A 154 -7.93 -1.59 -32.53
C ASN A 154 -8.27 -0.10 -32.59
N PRO A 155 -9.43 0.34 -32.07
CA PRO A 155 -9.84 1.74 -32.08
C PRO A 155 -8.82 2.69 -31.45
N GLY A 156 -8.09 2.25 -30.41
CA GLY A 156 -7.08 3.05 -29.72
C GLY A 156 -5.77 3.23 -30.50
N LEU A 157 -5.53 2.43 -31.55
CA LEU A 157 -4.33 2.52 -32.40
C LEU A 157 -4.62 3.07 -33.80
N ARG A 158 -5.88 3.35 -34.15
CA ARG A 158 -6.28 3.78 -35.50
C ARG A 158 -5.58 5.04 -36.00
N ASP A 159 -5.26 5.96 -35.10
CA ASP A 159 -4.57 7.21 -35.45
C ASP A 159 -3.07 7.00 -35.72
N GLN A 160 -2.51 5.86 -35.30
CA GLN A 160 -1.08 5.54 -35.40
C GLN A 160 -0.79 4.39 -36.39
N ILE A 161 -1.73 3.45 -36.54
CA ILE A 161 -1.59 2.25 -37.37
C ILE A 161 -2.77 2.16 -38.33
N ASN A 162 -2.47 2.27 -39.63
CA ASN A 162 -3.39 2.01 -40.72
C ASN A 162 -2.89 0.79 -41.54
N LEU A 163 -3.65 0.36 -42.56
CA LEU A 163 -3.29 -0.83 -43.35
C LEU A 163 -1.99 -0.68 -44.15
N GLU A 164 -1.57 0.55 -44.45
CA GLU A 164 -0.36 0.88 -45.20
C GLU A 164 0.89 0.96 -44.33
N THR A 165 0.73 1.10 -43.00
CA THR A 165 1.82 1.17 -42.02
C THR A 165 2.74 -0.05 -42.15
N SER A 166 4.06 0.18 -42.17
CA SER A 166 5.05 -0.89 -42.33
C SER A 166 5.20 -1.72 -41.06
N ASP A 167 5.57 -2.99 -41.17
CA ASP A 167 5.76 -3.86 -39.99
C ASP A 167 6.81 -3.31 -39.00
N ALA A 168 7.87 -2.66 -39.51
CA ALA A 168 8.89 -2.02 -38.66
C ALA A 168 8.31 -0.86 -37.83
N GLU A 169 7.45 -0.05 -38.45
CA GLU A 169 6.77 1.05 -37.78
C GLU A 169 5.73 0.54 -36.77
N VAL A 170 4.94 -0.48 -37.13
CA VAL A 170 4.04 -1.17 -36.19
C VAL A 170 4.82 -1.67 -34.97
N LEU A 171 5.94 -2.38 -35.17
CA LEU A 171 6.75 -2.89 -34.07
C LEU A 171 7.33 -1.77 -33.19
N SER A 172 7.70 -0.62 -33.78
CA SER A 172 8.16 0.55 -33.02
C SER A 172 7.07 1.12 -32.10
N ILE A 173 5.85 1.25 -32.62
CA ILE A 173 4.68 1.73 -31.86
C ILE A 173 4.34 0.75 -30.73
N LEU A 174 4.33 -0.55 -31.03
CA LEU A 174 4.09 -1.61 -30.04
C LEU A 174 5.18 -1.64 -28.97
N ARG A 175 6.46 -1.48 -29.33
CA ARG A 175 7.56 -1.47 -28.35
C ARG A 175 7.50 -0.26 -27.43
N THR A 176 7.12 0.91 -27.95
CA THR A 176 6.92 2.11 -27.13
C THR A 176 5.80 1.88 -26.12
N SER A 177 4.67 1.36 -26.57
CA SER A 177 3.53 1.04 -25.71
C SER A 177 3.85 -0.06 -24.69
N ALA A 178 4.66 -1.06 -25.08
CA ALA A 178 5.12 -2.12 -24.19
C ALA A 178 6.06 -1.60 -23.10
N SER A 179 7.02 -0.74 -23.45
CA SER A 179 7.94 -0.12 -22.49
C SER A 179 7.18 0.70 -21.44
N GLU A 180 6.18 1.48 -21.86
CA GLU A 180 5.32 2.23 -20.93
C GLU A 180 4.54 1.28 -20.00
N THR A 181 4.08 0.14 -20.52
CA THR A 181 3.36 -0.88 -19.74
C THR A 181 4.29 -1.56 -18.73
N VAL A 182 5.54 -1.85 -19.12
CA VAL A 182 6.58 -2.41 -18.24
C VAL A 182 6.92 -1.44 -17.11
N ASP A 183 7.17 -0.17 -17.42
CA ASP A 183 7.46 0.87 -16.43
C ASP A 183 6.30 1.02 -15.43
N LEU A 184 5.06 0.99 -15.93
CA LEU A 184 3.88 1.07 -15.10
C LEU A 184 3.73 -0.16 -14.20
N THR A 185 3.96 -1.35 -14.75
CA THR A 185 3.94 -2.61 -14.00
C THR A 185 4.99 -2.60 -12.90
N PHE A 186 6.20 -2.10 -13.20
CA PHE A 186 7.27 -1.91 -12.22
C PHE A 186 6.87 -0.95 -11.09
N LYS A 187 6.35 0.24 -11.41
CA LYS A 187 5.86 1.20 -10.41
C LYS A 187 4.81 0.58 -9.50
N ARG A 188 3.85 -0.14 -10.07
CA ARG A 188 2.77 -0.79 -9.30
C ARG A 188 3.26 -1.92 -8.43
N LEU A 189 4.16 -2.74 -8.96
CA LEU A 189 4.78 -3.79 -8.16
C LEU A 189 5.54 -3.19 -6.98
N LYS A 190 6.22 -2.06 -7.16
CA LYS A 190 6.89 -1.33 -6.08
C LYS A 190 5.91 -0.84 -5.01
N ASP A 191 4.86 -0.11 -5.40
CA ASP A 191 3.84 0.38 -4.45
C ASP A 191 3.20 -0.76 -3.65
N ARG A 192 3.01 -1.89 -4.31
CA ARG A 192 2.44 -3.10 -3.73
C ARG A 192 3.41 -3.75 -2.74
N ILE A 193 4.68 -3.93 -3.13
CA ILE A 193 5.70 -4.55 -2.28
C ILE A 193 5.90 -3.74 -0.99
N ASP A 194 5.82 -2.42 -1.05
CA ASP A 194 5.90 -1.56 0.15
C ASP A 194 4.84 -1.95 1.22
N LYS A 195 3.72 -2.56 0.82
CA LYS A 195 2.64 -3.03 1.70
C LYS A 195 2.81 -4.46 2.20
N LEU A 196 3.81 -5.20 1.74
CA LEU A 196 4.07 -6.57 2.21
C LEU A 196 4.69 -6.62 3.62
N GLY A 197 4.88 -5.47 4.27
CA GLY A 197 5.47 -5.39 5.60
C GLY A 197 6.95 -5.77 5.62
N VAL A 198 7.61 -5.73 4.46
CA VAL A 198 9.04 -6.03 4.32
C VAL A 198 9.85 -4.77 4.59
N VAL A 199 10.96 -4.94 5.30
CA VAL A 199 11.85 -3.80 5.60
C VAL A 199 12.77 -3.59 4.41
N GLN A 200 12.58 -2.48 3.69
CA GLN A 200 13.47 -2.00 2.63
C GLN A 200 13.67 -3.01 1.48
N PRO A 201 12.62 -3.28 0.67
CA PRO A 201 12.71 -4.14 -0.51
C PRO A 201 13.68 -3.56 -1.55
N ASN A 202 14.45 -4.42 -2.21
CA ASN A 202 15.28 -4.01 -3.34
C ASN A 202 14.59 -4.45 -4.64
N ILE A 203 14.26 -3.49 -5.50
CA ILE A 203 13.49 -3.72 -6.72
C ILE A 203 14.19 -3.00 -7.86
N SER A 204 14.55 -3.73 -8.90
CA SER A 204 15.21 -3.17 -10.08
C SER A 204 14.56 -3.64 -11.37
N LEU A 205 14.41 -2.72 -12.33
CA LEU A 205 13.90 -2.99 -13.65
C LEU A 205 15.05 -3.17 -14.65
N ASP A 206 15.06 -4.29 -15.37
CA ASP A 206 15.82 -4.49 -16.59
C ASP A 206 14.88 -4.33 -17.79
N ALA A 207 14.73 -3.07 -18.22
CA ALA A 207 13.83 -2.67 -19.30
C ALA A 207 14.24 -3.26 -20.66
N ALA A 208 15.50 -3.68 -20.85
CA ALA A 208 15.93 -4.26 -22.12
C ALA A 208 15.42 -5.69 -22.32
N ARG A 209 15.02 -6.37 -21.24
CA ARG A 209 14.51 -7.75 -21.24
C ARG A 209 13.11 -7.88 -20.63
N ASP A 210 12.46 -6.76 -20.31
CA ASP A 210 11.17 -6.69 -19.64
C ASP A 210 11.14 -7.47 -18.29
N LEU A 211 12.27 -7.48 -17.57
CA LEU A 211 12.45 -8.21 -16.31
C LEU A 211 12.43 -7.28 -15.11
N ILE A 212 11.78 -7.71 -14.03
CA ILE A 212 11.81 -7.05 -12.73
C ILE A 212 12.44 -7.99 -11.71
N LEU A 213 13.57 -7.57 -11.14
CA LEU A 213 14.22 -8.27 -10.05
C LEU A 213 13.68 -7.73 -8.73
N VAL A 214 13.26 -8.61 -7.84
CA VAL A 214 12.68 -8.29 -6.54
C VAL A 214 13.38 -9.06 -5.45
N GLU A 215 13.89 -8.37 -4.45
CA GLU A 215 14.42 -8.96 -3.23
C GLU A 215 13.61 -8.43 -2.04
N LEU A 216 13.06 -9.38 -1.27
CA LEU A 216 12.22 -9.13 -0.11
C LEU A 216 12.89 -9.68 1.15
N PRO A 217 13.82 -8.94 1.77
CA PRO A 217 14.44 -9.35 3.02
C PRO A 217 13.41 -9.44 4.16
N GLY A 218 13.50 -10.48 4.97
CA GLY A 218 12.65 -10.66 6.15
C GLY A 218 11.20 -11.03 5.86
N ILE A 219 10.86 -11.46 4.63
CA ILE A 219 9.50 -11.93 4.33
C ILE A 219 9.21 -13.27 5.04
N ASP A 220 8.14 -13.31 5.84
CA ASP A 220 7.77 -14.48 6.64
C ASP A 220 6.99 -15.54 5.84
N ASN A 221 6.17 -15.12 4.87
CA ASN A 221 5.36 -16.01 4.04
C ASN A 221 5.69 -15.82 2.54
N PRO A 222 6.62 -16.61 2.00
CA PRO A 222 7.00 -16.56 0.59
C PRO A 222 5.83 -16.82 -0.35
N GLU A 223 4.93 -17.75 -0.02
CA GLU A 223 3.78 -18.10 -0.88
C GLU A 223 2.77 -16.95 -1.01
N ARG A 224 2.49 -16.26 0.10
CA ARG A 224 1.68 -15.03 0.06
C ARG A 224 2.35 -13.96 -0.80
N ALA A 225 3.67 -13.82 -0.67
CA ALA A 225 4.43 -12.88 -1.48
C ALA A 225 4.41 -13.26 -2.97
N ARG A 226 4.55 -14.55 -3.34
CA ARG A 226 4.41 -15.02 -4.74
C ARG A 226 3.06 -14.63 -5.34
N SER A 227 1.97 -14.99 -4.66
CA SER A 227 0.60 -14.69 -5.11
C SER A 227 0.41 -13.19 -5.32
N PHE A 228 0.98 -12.40 -4.41
CA PHE A 228 0.93 -10.96 -4.50
C PHE A 228 1.76 -10.44 -5.69
N LEU A 229 3.01 -10.86 -5.88
CA LEU A 229 3.84 -10.42 -7.00
C LEU A 229 3.22 -10.73 -8.38
N GLN A 230 2.49 -11.84 -8.52
CA GLN A 230 1.91 -12.28 -9.80
C GLN A 230 0.53 -11.70 -10.12
N SER A 231 -0.22 -11.21 -9.13
CA SER A 231 -1.58 -10.71 -9.35
C SER A 231 -1.57 -9.46 -10.23
N ALA A 232 -2.41 -9.44 -11.27
CA ALA A 232 -2.59 -8.27 -12.14
C ALA A 232 -3.31 -7.13 -11.43
N ALA A 233 -3.05 -5.90 -11.86
CA ALA A 233 -3.73 -4.74 -11.31
C ALA A 233 -5.20 -4.70 -11.77
N LYS A 234 -6.12 -4.38 -10.86
CA LYS A 234 -7.56 -4.38 -11.15
C LYS A 234 -8.13 -2.98 -11.04
N LEU A 235 -8.66 -2.48 -12.16
CA LEU A 235 -9.53 -1.31 -12.17
C LEU A 235 -10.98 -1.76 -12.05
N GLU A 236 -11.68 -1.22 -11.05
CA GLU A 236 -13.08 -1.55 -10.79
C GLU A 236 -13.89 -0.31 -10.46
N PHE A 237 -15.14 -0.27 -10.91
CA PHE A 237 -16.08 0.80 -10.61
C PHE A 237 -17.23 0.25 -9.78
N TRP A 238 -17.47 0.83 -8.61
CA TRP A 238 -18.44 0.35 -7.63
C TRP A 238 -19.42 1.44 -7.21
N ASP A 239 -20.68 1.06 -7.02
CA ASP A 239 -21.65 1.92 -6.32
C ASP A 239 -21.22 2.09 -4.85
N VAL A 240 -21.45 3.28 -4.27
CA VAL A 240 -21.08 3.55 -2.87
C VAL A 240 -22.30 3.69 -1.97
N TYR A 241 -22.12 3.35 -0.70
CA TYR A 241 -22.97 3.82 0.38
C TYR A 241 -22.55 5.21 0.81
N ARG A 242 -23.53 6.01 1.23
CA ARG A 242 -23.30 7.24 1.99
C ARG A 242 -23.42 6.93 3.47
N VAL A 243 -22.74 7.71 4.31
CA VAL A 243 -22.85 7.54 5.77
C VAL A 243 -24.29 7.74 6.26
N SER A 244 -25.08 8.54 5.54
CA SER A 244 -26.51 8.77 5.79
C SER A 244 -27.44 7.64 5.33
N ASP A 245 -26.92 6.61 4.65
CA ASP A 245 -27.75 5.49 4.22
C ASP A 245 -28.17 4.63 5.41
N GLN A 246 -29.37 4.04 5.31
CA GLN A 246 -29.93 3.21 6.37
C GLN A 246 -29.00 2.04 6.72
N GLY A 247 -28.74 1.86 8.01
CA GLY A 247 -27.92 0.78 8.54
C GLY A 247 -26.40 1.04 8.54
N ILE A 248 -25.92 2.11 7.90
CA ILE A 248 -24.48 2.43 7.90
C ILE A 248 -24.05 3.06 9.22
N LEU A 249 -24.53 4.27 9.52
CA LEU A 249 -24.14 4.98 10.74
C LEU A 249 -24.45 4.17 12.02
N ASN A 250 -25.68 3.64 12.12
CA ASN A 250 -26.07 2.79 13.24
C ASN A 250 -25.27 1.50 13.31
N GLY A 251 -24.84 0.94 12.17
CA GLY A 251 -23.99 -0.25 12.13
C GLY A 251 -22.66 -0.03 12.83
N PHE A 252 -22.01 1.12 12.61
CA PHE A 252 -20.76 1.49 13.30
C PHE A 252 -20.96 1.72 14.81
N ILE A 253 -22.04 2.41 15.20
CA ILE A 253 -22.35 2.67 16.62
C ILE A 253 -22.62 1.36 17.37
N GLU A 254 -23.43 0.46 16.80
CA GLU A 254 -23.69 -0.84 17.40
C GLU A 254 -22.46 -1.76 17.37
N ALA A 255 -21.63 -1.69 16.32
CA ALA A 255 -20.38 -2.42 16.26
C ALA A 255 -19.46 -2.04 17.42
N ASP A 256 -19.32 -0.75 17.70
CA ASP A 256 -18.50 -0.24 18.79
C ASP A 256 -19.02 -0.69 20.17
N ARG A 257 -20.33 -0.58 20.41
CA ARG A 257 -20.98 -1.08 21.63
C ARG A 257 -20.81 -2.58 21.79
N ARG A 258 -20.94 -3.35 20.70
CA ARG A 258 -20.78 -4.80 20.69
C ARG A 258 -19.36 -5.21 21.05
N LEU A 259 -18.36 -4.56 20.44
CA LEU A 259 -16.94 -4.78 20.75
C LEU A 259 -16.62 -4.47 22.21
N LYS A 260 -17.19 -3.39 22.76
CA LYS A 260 -17.04 -3.04 24.17
C LYS A 260 -17.56 -4.12 25.10
N ARG A 261 -18.75 -4.68 24.83
CA ARG A 261 -19.33 -5.80 25.61
C ARG A 261 -18.50 -7.08 25.51
N LEU A 262 -17.97 -7.38 24.32
CA LEU A 262 -17.09 -8.52 24.10
C LEU A 262 -15.80 -8.41 24.92
N GLN A 263 -15.23 -7.21 25.03
CA GLN A 263 -14.05 -6.96 25.86
C GLN A 263 -14.35 -7.04 27.37
N SER A 264 -15.55 -6.66 27.82
CA SER A 264 -15.96 -6.76 29.22
C SER A 264 -16.36 -8.18 29.65
N GLY A 265 -16.44 -9.14 28.72
CA GLY A 265 -16.85 -10.52 28.99
C GLY A 265 -18.34 -10.69 29.28
N ASP A 266 -19.18 -9.72 28.92
CA ASP A 266 -20.62 -9.76 29.14
C ASP A 266 -21.30 -10.52 27.98
N THR A 267 -21.89 -11.68 28.29
CA THR A 267 -22.53 -12.58 27.33
C THR A 267 -24.05 -12.48 27.32
N THR A 268 -24.65 -11.47 27.96
CA THR A 268 -26.10 -11.25 27.88
C THR A 268 -26.56 -10.95 26.44
N ASP A 269 -27.74 -11.47 26.07
CA ASP A 269 -28.19 -11.79 24.71
C ASP A 269 -27.70 -10.87 23.57
N LEU A 270 -26.97 -11.49 22.64
CA LEU A 270 -26.34 -10.87 21.47
C LEU A 270 -27.34 -10.39 20.40
N ASP A 271 -28.63 -10.70 20.59
CA ASP A 271 -29.76 -10.38 19.69
C ASP A 271 -30.75 -9.36 20.28
N SER A 272 -30.51 -8.86 21.50
CA SER A 272 -31.38 -7.84 22.08
C SER A 272 -31.02 -6.48 21.50
N THR A 273 -31.88 -5.94 20.64
CA THR A 273 -32.05 -4.49 20.50
C THR A 273 -32.37 -3.95 21.89
N ALA A 274 -31.35 -3.59 22.66
CA ALA A 274 -31.54 -3.05 24.00
C ALA A 274 -32.47 -1.84 23.86
N ALA A 275 -33.63 -1.92 24.49
CA ALA A 275 -34.52 -0.78 24.60
C ALA A 275 -33.72 0.41 25.18
N PRO A 276 -33.91 1.64 24.66
CA PRO A 276 -33.21 2.80 25.19
C PRO A 276 -33.44 2.85 26.70
N GLN A 277 -32.35 3.03 27.48
CA GLN A 277 -32.52 3.24 28.91
C GLN A 277 -33.39 4.48 29.10
N ILE A 278 -34.45 4.38 29.91
CA ILE A 278 -35.37 5.50 30.13
C ILE A 278 -34.93 6.22 31.40
N GLN A 279 -34.70 7.52 31.29
CA GLN A 279 -34.61 8.42 32.43
C GLN A 279 -35.98 9.06 32.67
N TYR A 280 -36.33 9.22 33.93
CA TYR A 280 -37.53 9.92 34.34
C TYR A 280 -37.16 11.38 34.66
N ASP A 281 -37.70 12.33 33.90
CA ASP A 281 -37.60 13.75 34.20
C ASP A 281 -38.95 14.27 34.74
N THR A 282 -38.92 15.25 35.64
CA THR A 282 -40.14 15.79 36.27
C THR A 282 -40.41 17.20 35.75
N LEU A 283 -41.46 17.35 34.94
CA LEU A 283 -41.94 18.63 34.46
C LEU A 283 -42.90 19.25 35.47
N TYR A 284 -42.62 20.50 35.86
CA TYR A 284 -43.49 21.30 36.73
C TYR A 284 -44.29 22.28 35.87
N THR A 285 -45.60 22.08 35.78
CA THR A 285 -46.50 22.99 35.06
C THR A 285 -47.33 23.78 36.05
N ALA A 286 -47.21 25.12 36.02
CA ALA A 286 -47.97 25.98 36.91
C ALA A 286 -49.48 25.86 36.63
N VAL A 287 -50.27 25.67 37.69
CA VAL A 287 -51.73 25.71 37.60
C VAL A 287 -52.16 27.16 37.46
N LEU A 288 -52.99 27.43 36.46
CA LEU A 288 -53.49 28.76 36.16
C LEU A 288 -54.94 28.89 36.64
N ASP A 289 -55.31 30.06 37.17
CA ASP A 289 -56.70 30.37 37.49
C ASP A 289 -57.53 30.64 36.22
N SER A 290 -58.84 30.87 36.37
CA SER A 290 -59.74 31.15 35.25
C SER A 290 -59.46 32.48 34.53
N LEU A 291 -58.55 33.31 35.06
CA LEU A 291 -58.06 34.54 34.43
C LEU A 291 -56.63 34.37 33.86
N GLY A 292 -56.06 33.16 33.93
CA GLY A 292 -54.74 32.83 33.39
C GLY A 292 -53.55 33.18 34.29
N ASN A 293 -53.78 33.50 35.58
CA ASN A 293 -52.69 33.81 36.51
C ASN A 293 -52.20 32.55 37.23
N PRO A 294 -50.88 32.41 37.49
CA PRO A 294 -50.35 31.30 38.28
C PRO A 294 -50.93 31.32 39.70
N THR A 295 -51.57 30.22 40.11
CA THR A 295 -52.18 30.09 41.44
C THR A 295 -51.17 29.83 42.55
N GLY A 296 -49.91 29.60 42.19
CA GLY A 296 -48.86 29.16 43.11
C GLY A 296 -48.79 27.62 43.25
N ASP A 297 -49.78 26.89 42.75
CA ASP A 297 -49.74 25.43 42.65
C ASP A 297 -49.05 24.98 41.36
N THR A 298 -48.36 23.85 41.42
CA THR A 298 -47.74 23.19 40.26
C THR A 298 -48.29 21.77 40.13
N THR A 299 -48.54 21.37 38.89
CA THR A 299 -48.76 19.97 38.53
C THR A 299 -47.43 19.34 38.15
N THR A 300 -47.18 18.13 38.63
CA THR A 300 -45.99 17.35 38.30
C THR A 300 -46.38 16.28 37.29
N GLU A 301 -45.69 16.27 36.16
CA GLU A 301 -45.79 15.21 35.17
C GLU A 301 -44.43 14.55 35.04
N VAL A 302 -44.38 13.24 35.25
CA VAL A 302 -43.17 12.45 35.03
C VAL A 302 -43.13 12.11 33.55
N VAL A 303 -42.15 12.64 32.83
CA VAL A 303 -41.95 12.38 31.41
C VAL A 303 -40.81 11.39 31.24
N GLU A 304 -41.08 10.34 30.48
CA GLU A 304 -40.08 9.36 30.05
C GLU A 304 -39.23 9.97 28.94
N THR A 305 -37.95 10.19 29.22
CA THR A 305 -36.97 10.63 28.21
C THR A 305 -35.96 9.50 27.97
N PRO A 306 -35.72 9.10 26.71
CA PRO A 306 -34.68 8.12 26.42
C PRO A 306 -33.31 8.73 26.76
N ILE A 307 -32.48 8.00 27.52
CA ILE A 307 -31.06 8.29 27.68
C ILE A 307 -30.44 8.11 26.29
N LEU A 308 -30.20 9.24 25.62
CA LEU A 308 -29.33 9.30 24.47
C LEU A 308 -27.90 9.22 25.02
N ASP A 309 -27.38 8.00 25.23
CA ASP A 309 -25.95 7.80 25.39
C ASP A 309 -25.31 8.36 24.11
N ASP A 310 -24.72 9.55 24.19
CA ASP A 310 -24.01 10.14 23.07
C ASP A 310 -22.88 9.15 22.70
N PRO A 311 -23.00 8.45 21.55
CA PRO A 311 -22.06 7.39 21.19
C PRO A 311 -20.63 7.90 21.01
N PHE A 312 -20.44 9.23 20.95
CA PHE A 312 -19.14 9.88 20.81
C PHE A 312 -18.51 10.28 22.16
N THR A 313 -19.25 10.20 23.28
CA THR A 313 -18.73 10.52 24.63
C THR A 313 -18.15 9.31 25.37
N ASP A 314 -18.68 8.10 25.13
CA ASP A 314 -18.23 6.85 25.76
C ASP A 314 -17.75 5.82 24.72
N ARG A 315 -16.76 6.26 23.91
CA ARG A 315 -16.23 5.51 22.77
C ARG A 315 -15.67 4.15 23.18
N GLY A 316 -16.19 3.10 22.56
CA GLY A 316 -15.69 1.74 22.63
C GLY A 316 -14.47 1.52 21.72
N PRO A 317 -14.07 0.26 21.53
CA PRO A 317 -12.80 -0.10 20.89
C PRO A 317 -12.68 0.32 19.42
N LEU A 318 -13.79 0.41 18.69
CA LEU A 318 -13.77 0.79 17.27
C LEU A 318 -13.65 2.30 17.13
N LEU A 319 -14.50 3.06 17.83
CA LEU A 319 -14.52 4.53 17.74
C LEU A 319 -13.34 5.21 18.44
N GLN A 320 -12.55 4.47 19.23
CA GLN A 320 -11.26 4.93 19.73
C GLN A 320 -10.16 4.95 18.67
N VAL A 321 -10.26 4.11 17.63
CA VAL A 321 -9.24 3.99 16.57
C VAL A 321 -9.75 4.40 15.19
N PHE A 322 -11.03 4.79 15.12
CA PHE A 322 -11.72 5.20 13.89
C PHE A 322 -12.61 6.41 14.16
N ASP A 323 -12.28 7.53 13.52
CA ASP A 323 -13.07 8.76 13.56
C ASP A 323 -14.22 8.64 12.56
N LEU A 324 -15.37 8.18 13.06
CA LEU A 324 -16.60 8.03 12.29
C LEU A 324 -17.08 9.38 11.73
N ASN A 325 -17.56 9.37 10.48
CA ASN A 325 -18.13 10.54 9.84
C ASN A 325 -19.51 10.85 10.42
N SER A 326 -19.56 11.73 11.42
CA SER A 326 -20.79 12.14 12.10
C SER A 326 -21.24 13.54 11.68
N ALA A 327 -22.49 13.87 12.02
CA ALA A 327 -22.98 15.23 11.89
C ALA A 327 -22.19 16.18 12.80
N THR A 328 -21.87 17.38 12.30
CA THR A 328 -21.18 18.42 13.07
C THR A 328 -22.18 19.39 13.71
N SER A 329 -21.76 20.10 14.75
CA SER A 329 -22.60 21.10 15.45
C SER A 329 -23.01 22.29 14.58
N GLN A 330 -22.33 22.53 13.45
CA GLN A 330 -22.64 23.59 12.49
C GLN A 330 -23.55 23.11 11.34
N GLY A 331 -23.97 21.84 11.35
CA GLY A 331 -24.69 21.20 10.27
C GLY A 331 -23.74 20.64 9.19
N GLY A 332 -24.11 19.50 8.60
CA GLY A 332 -23.27 18.76 7.65
C GLY A 332 -22.41 17.70 8.33
N THR A 333 -21.52 17.07 7.55
CA THR A 333 -20.64 15.96 7.99
C THR A 333 -19.17 16.40 8.02
N ALA A 334 -18.36 15.77 8.86
CA ALA A 334 -16.92 16.08 8.98
C ALA A 334 -16.13 15.72 7.72
N PHE A 335 -16.56 14.69 7.01
CA PHE A 335 -15.97 14.21 5.75
C PHE A 335 -17.04 14.15 4.64
N PRO A 336 -16.65 14.02 3.36
CA PRO A 336 -17.60 13.81 2.26
C PRO A 336 -18.57 12.66 2.53
N LEU A 337 -19.79 12.73 1.99
CA LEU A 337 -20.86 11.77 2.33
C LEU A 337 -20.54 10.31 2.01
N ALA A 338 -19.69 10.04 1.00
CA ALA A 338 -19.23 8.70 0.64
C ALA A 338 -18.18 8.13 1.59
N VAL A 339 -17.59 8.96 2.45
CA VAL A 339 -16.59 8.57 3.45
C VAL A 339 -17.29 8.18 4.75
N MET A 340 -17.03 6.96 5.21
CA MET A 340 -17.58 6.45 6.47
C MET A 340 -16.86 7.04 7.67
N GLY A 341 -15.58 7.37 7.54
CA GLY A 341 -14.73 7.92 8.58
C GLY A 341 -13.26 7.78 8.21
N VAL A 342 -12.37 8.11 9.13
CA VAL A 342 -10.91 8.04 8.92
C VAL A 342 -10.20 7.32 10.06
N ALA A 343 -9.05 6.71 9.77
CA ALA A 343 -8.15 6.14 10.77
C ALA A 343 -6.69 6.39 10.40
N ASP A 344 -5.80 6.45 11.38
CA ASP A 344 -4.35 6.43 11.15
C ASP A 344 -3.92 5.13 10.45
N ASP A 345 -2.84 5.19 9.67
CA ASP A 345 -2.39 4.05 8.85
C ASP A 345 -2.17 2.77 9.68
N ASN A 346 -1.51 2.90 10.83
CA ASN A 346 -1.28 1.83 11.80
C ASN A 346 -2.54 1.25 12.46
N LYS A 347 -3.72 1.86 12.29
CA LYS A 347 -5.00 1.38 12.84
C LYS A 347 -5.91 0.75 11.79
N ARG A 348 -5.64 0.91 10.50
CA ARG A 348 -6.48 0.37 9.40
C ARG A 348 -6.70 -1.14 9.51
N ASN A 349 -5.62 -1.89 9.74
CA ASN A 349 -5.69 -3.34 9.91
C ASN A 349 -6.56 -3.77 11.10
N LEU A 350 -6.54 -3.00 12.19
CA LEU A 350 -7.35 -3.28 13.37
C LEU A 350 -8.84 -3.01 13.11
N VAL A 351 -9.15 -1.90 12.42
CA VAL A 351 -10.51 -1.58 11.98
C VAL A 351 -11.03 -2.67 11.04
N ASP A 352 -10.23 -3.12 10.07
CA ASP A 352 -10.61 -4.21 9.16
C ASP A 352 -10.89 -5.51 9.93
N GLN A 353 -10.08 -5.84 10.94
CA GLN A 353 -10.31 -7.01 11.79
C GLN A 353 -11.64 -6.91 12.55
N TYR A 354 -11.96 -5.75 13.13
CA TYR A 354 -13.23 -5.52 13.80
C TYR A 354 -14.41 -5.66 12.83
N LEU A 355 -14.35 -5.03 11.67
CA LEU A 355 -15.43 -5.07 10.66
C LEU A 355 -15.59 -6.46 10.02
N ALA A 356 -14.53 -7.27 10.02
CA ALA A 356 -14.56 -8.64 9.50
C ALA A 356 -15.17 -9.66 10.48
N MET A 357 -15.33 -9.31 11.77
CA MET A 357 -15.94 -10.21 12.75
C MET A 357 -17.36 -10.59 12.33
N PRO A 358 -17.76 -11.88 12.32
CA PRO A 358 -19.06 -12.30 11.80
C PRO A 358 -20.27 -11.63 12.47
N GLU A 359 -20.15 -11.32 13.76
CA GLU A 359 -21.19 -10.62 14.53
C GLU A 359 -21.28 -9.13 14.22
N ILE A 360 -20.16 -8.49 13.89
CA ILE A 360 -20.10 -7.09 13.49
C ILE A 360 -20.55 -6.92 12.03
N LYS A 361 -20.10 -7.81 11.15
CA LYS A 361 -20.45 -7.82 9.73
C LYS A 361 -21.96 -7.88 9.49
N ARG A 362 -22.72 -8.54 10.37
CA ARG A 362 -24.19 -8.64 10.29
C ARG A 362 -24.92 -7.34 10.63
N LEU A 363 -24.26 -6.37 11.24
CA LEU A 363 -24.84 -5.06 11.59
C LEU A 363 -24.94 -4.12 10.39
N PHE A 364 -24.23 -4.44 9.30
CA PHE A 364 -24.22 -3.66 8.06
C PHE A 364 -25.10 -4.32 6.98
N PRO A 365 -25.49 -3.57 5.93
CA PRO A 365 -26.17 -4.16 4.78
C PRO A 365 -25.39 -5.35 4.21
N GLN A 366 -26.08 -6.44 3.85
CA GLN A 366 -25.43 -7.70 3.43
C GLN A 366 -24.59 -7.56 2.14
N ASP A 367 -24.93 -6.58 1.31
CA ASP A 367 -24.24 -6.19 0.09
C ASP A 367 -23.16 -5.13 0.31
N ALA A 368 -22.96 -4.64 1.54
CA ALA A 368 -21.90 -3.72 1.87
C ALA A 368 -20.55 -4.43 2.08
N PHE A 369 -19.48 -3.80 1.61
CA PHE A 369 -18.10 -4.16 1.95
C PHE A 369 -17.24 -2.91 2.01
N PHE A 370 -16.18 -2.95 2.80
CA PHE A 370 -15.37 -1.78 3.08
C PHE A 370 -14.04 -1.81 2.33
N ARG A 371 -13.58 -0.63 1.90
CA ARG A 371 -12.26 -0.40 1.30
C ARG A 371 -11.68 0.93 1.74
N TRP A 372 -10.36 0.97 1.91
CA TRP A 372 -9.64 2.18 2.26
C TRP A 372 -9.30 3.01 1.01
N GLY A 373 -9.19 4.31 1.19
CA GLY A 373 -8.59 5.21 0.21
C GLY A 373 -7.14 4.84 -0.05
N GLN A 374 -6.68 5.05 -1.28
CA GLN A 374 -5.28 4.81 -1.67
C GLN A 374 -4.33 5.83 -1.04
N LYS A 375 -4.81 7.05 -0.79
CA LYS A 375 -4.02 8.17 -0.29
C LYS A 375 -4.49 8.61 1.10
N PRO A 376 -3.59 9.16 1.92
CA PRO A 376 -3.99 9.81 3.15
C PRO A 376 -4.85 11.04 2.87
N TYR A 377 -5.87 11.24 3.69
CA TYR A 377 -6.72 12.42 3.75
C TYR A 377 -5.85 13.66 3.93
N LYS A 378 -6.08 14.65 3.06
CA LYS A 378 -5.54 16.00 3.22
C LYS A 378 -6.55 16.86 3.95
N ASP A 379 -6.08 17.61 4.92
CA ASP A 379 -6.91 18.61 5.59
C ASP A 379 -7.23 19.80 4.66
N LEU A 380 -8.02 20.74 5.16
CA LEU A 380 -8.41 21.96 4.43
C LEU A 380 -7.21 22.86 4.05
N GLU A 381 -6.04 22.65 4.65
CA GLU A 381 -4.79 23.37 4.38
C GLU A 381 -3.91 22.61 3.36
N GLY A 382 -4.35 21.44 2.89
CA GLY A 382 -3.63 20.60 1.94
C GLY A 382 -2.53 19.75 2.58
N ASN A 383 -2.42 19.73 3.91
CA ASN A 383 -1.44 18.92 4.62
C ASN A 383 -1.92 17.48 4.70
N SER A 384 -1.03 16.53 4.42
CA SER A 384 -1.33 15.12 4.59
C SER A 384 -1.43 14.80 6.08
N SER A 385 -2.60 14.31 6.51
CA SER A 385 -2.86 14.03 7.91
C SER A 385 -2.35 12.67 8.40
N GLY A 386 -1.78 11.83 7.51
CA GLY A 386 -1.41 10.44 7.81
C GLY A 386 -2.60 9.49 8.05
N ARG A 387 -3.84 10.01 7.97
CA ARG A 387 -5.08 9.27 8.14
C ARG A 387 -5.67 8.88 6.80
N TYR A 388 -6.32 7.73 6.72
CA TYR A 388 -6.91 7.20 5.49
C TYR A 388 -8.43 7.13 5.62
N GLU A 389 -9.13 7.40 4.52
CA GLU A 389 -10.59 7.37 4.45
C GLU A 389 -11.11 5.95 4.25
N LEU A 390 -12.15 5.57 4.98
CA LEU A 390 -12.88 4.31 4.78
C LEU A 390 -14.12 4.55 3.93
N TYR A 391 -14.30 3.75 2.89
CA TYR A 391 -15.46 3.76 2.01
C TYR A 391 -16.27 2.49 2.20
N ALA A 392 -17.60 2.61 2.15
CA ALA A 392 -18.52 1.48 2.09
C ALA A 392 -19.05 1.34 0.66
N LEU A 393 -18.79 0.20 0.04
CA LEU A 393 -19.12 -0.10 -1.35
C LEU A 393 -20.27 -1.10 -1.42
N ARG A 394 -21.06 -1.02 -2.49
CA ARG A 394 -22.27 -1.83 -2.67
C ARG A 394 -22.05 -2.89 -3.75
N LYS A 395 -22.26 -4.16 -3.38
CA LYS A 395 -22.31 -5.28 -4.32
C LYS A 395 -23.66 -5.34 -5.01
N LYS A 396 -23.66 -5.78 -6.27
CA LYS A 396 -24.90 -6.15 -6.94
C LYS A 396 -25.39 -7.50 -6.41
N ARG A 397 -26.66 -7.57 -6.03
CA ARG A 397 -27.26 -8.79 -5.46
C ARG A 397 -27.00 -10.01 -6.35
N GLY A 398 -26.37 -11.04 -5.80
CA GLY A 398 -26.08 -12.30 -6.50
C GLY A 398 -24.78 -12.33 -7.31
N THR A 399 -23.95 -11.29 -7.27
CA THR A 399 -22.61 -11.31 -7.89
C THR A 399 -21.58 -10.56 -7.03
N ASP A 400 -20.38 -11.13 -6.91
CA ASP A 400 -19.22 -10.47 -6.31
C ASP A 400 -18.37 -9.70 -7.35
N LYS A 401 -18.83 -9.64 -8.60
CA LYS A 401 -18.13 -8.93 -9.67
C LYS A 401 -18.46 -7.44 -9.69
N PRO A 402 -17.50 -6.57 -10.05
CA PRO A 402 -17.76 -5.15 -10.21
C PRO A 402 -18.78 -4.90 -11.33
N PRO A 403 -19.64 -3.88 -11.19
CA PRO A 403 -20.53 -3.42 -12.25
C PRO A 403 -19.81 -3.11 -13.57
N LEU A 404 -18.63 -2.50 -13.50
CA LEU A 404 -17.76 -2.20 -14.64
C LEU A 404 -16.30 -2.40 -14.21
N ALA A 405 -15.48 -2.97 -15.09
CA ALA A 405 -14.04 -3.13 -14.90
C ALA A 405 -13.25 -2.43 -16.02
N GLY A 406 -11.92 -2.38 -15.86
CA GLY A 406 -11.04 -1.67 -16.80
C GLY A 406 -10.86 -2.30 -18.18
N ASP A 407 -11.34 -3.52 -18.39
CA ASP A 407 -11.38 -4.19 -19.69
C ASP A 407 -12.26 -3.48 -20.73
N HIS A 408 -13.06 -2.50 -20.31
CA HIS A 408 -13.94 -1.71 -21.16
C HIS A 408 -13.47 -0.28 -21.48
N VAL A 409 -12.32 0.16 -20.97
CA VAL A 409 -11.77 1.52 -21.18
C VAL A 409 -10.83 1.62 -22.39
N ILE A 410 -11.30 2.02 -23.57
CA ILE A 410 -10.48 2.05 -24.80
C ILE A 410 -9.43 3.16 -24.84
N ARG A 411 -9.63 4.25 -24.09
CA ARG A 411 -8.71 5.40 -24.07
C ARG A 411 -8.81 6.11 -22.74
N ALA A 412 -7.68 6.55 -22.24
CA ALA A 412 -7.61 7.40 -21.07
C ALA A 412 -6.53 8.47 -21.26
N THR A 413 -6.84 9.71 -20.93
CA THR A 413 -5.92 10.85 -21.09
C THR A 413 -6.02 11.77 -19.89
N SER A 414 -4.89 12.25 -19.40
CA SER A 414 -4.84 13.23 -18.32
C SER A 414 -4.55 14.62 -18.88
N GLN A 415 -5.41 15.59 -18.59
CA GLN A 415 -5.20 16.99 -18.92
C GLN A 415 -5.64 17.88 -17.74
N PRO A 416 -4.89 18.93 -17.40
CA PRO A 416 -5.40 19.96 -16.51
C PRO A 416 -6.67 20.57 -17.08
N ASP A 417 -7.69 20.72 -16.24
CA ASP A 417 -8.90 21.40 -16.63
C ASP A 417 -8.58 22.88 -16.93
N PRO A 418 -8.96 23.40 -18.11
CA PRO A 418 -8.63 24.78 -18.48
C PRO A 418 -9.33 25.84 -17.63
N VAL A 419 -10.38 25.47 -16.89
CA VAL A 419 -11.16 26.35 -16.02
C VAL A 419 -10.71 26.20 -14.56
N THR A 420 -10.71 24.99 -14.02
CA THR A 420 -10.40 24.78 -12.60
C THR A 420 -8.91 24.62 -12.32
N GLN A 421 -8.09 24.38 -13.36
CA GLN A 421 -6.68 24.01 -13.27
C GLN A 421 -6.41 22.66 -12.58
N ASP A 422 -7.45 21.98 -12.10
CA ASP A 422 -7.34 20.66 -11.49
C ASP A 422 -7.02 19.61 -12.56
N VAL A 423 -6.20 18.63 -12.21
CA VAL A 423 -5.88 17.53 -13.12
C VAL A 423 -7.05 16.56 -13.16
N ALA A 424 -7.60 16.31 -14.35
CA ALA A 424 -8.66 15.35 -14.55
C ALA A 424 -8.25 14.27 -15.56
N VAL A 425 -8.74 13.05 -15.33
CA VAL A 425 -8.51 11.92 -16.24
C VAL A 425 -9.77 11.67 -17.05
N SER A 426 -9.72 11.98 -18.34
CA SER A 426 -10.77 11.68 -19.30
C SER A 426 -10.66 10.22 -19.74
N LEU A 427 -11.79 9.53 -19.77
CA LEU A 427 -11.95 8.14 -20.18
C LEU A 427 -12.88 8.06 -21.39
N SER A 428 -12.58 7.17 -22.32
CA SER A 428 -13.52 6.73 -23.35
C SER A 428 -13.68 5.21 -23.23
N LEU A 429 -14.92 4.74 -23.24
CA LEU A 429 -15.30 3.33 -23.11
C LEU A 429 -15.64 2.70 -24.48
N ASP A 430 -15.55 1.37 -24.58
CA ASP A 430 -16.11 0.63 -25.71
C ASP A 430 -17.66 0.67 -25.71
N ASN A 431 -18.30 0.10 -26.73
CA ASN A 431 -19.76 0.09 -26.84
C ASN A 431 -20.49 -0.63 -25.69
N GLN A 432 -19.91 -1.68 -25.13
CA GLN A 432 -20.48 -2.45 -24.02
C GLN A 432 -20.27 -1.71 -22.69
N GLY A 433 -19.08 -1.17 -22.48
CA GLY A 433 -18.72 -0.30 -21.36
C GLY A 433 -19.58 0.94 -21.31
N ALA A 434 -19.76 1.64 -22.44
CA ALA A 434 -20.57 2.85 -22.53
C ALA A 434 -22.03 2.62 -22.11
N ARG A 435 -22.64 1.49 -22.50
CA ARG A 435 -24.00 1.13 -22.08
C ARG A 435 -24.07 0.89 -20.58
N THR A 436 -23.17 0.06 -20.06
CA THR A 436 -23.12 -0.29 -18.63
C THR A 436 -22.85 0.94 -17.77
N TRP A 437 -21.91 1.78 -18.20
CA TRP A 437 -21.59 3.05 -17.56
C TRP A 437 -22.76 4.04 -17.61
N GLY A 438 -23.47 4.11 -18.74
CA GLY A 438 -24.69 4.89 -18.86
C GLY A 438 -25.78 4.47 -17.87
N GLU A 439 -25.97 3.17 -17.65
CA GLU A 439 -26.92 2.66 -16.66
C GLU A 439 -26.52 3.02 -15.22
N ILE A 440 -25.23 2.85 -14.87
CA ILE A 440 -24.71 3.15 -13.53
C ILE A 440 -24.81 4.66 -13.25
N THR A 441 -24.34 5.50 -14.18
CA THR A 441 -24.37 6.96 -14.01
C THR A 441 -25.78 7.53 -14.03
N THR A 442 -26.70 6.96 -14.81
CA THR A 442 -28.13 7.35 -14.76
C THR A 442 -28.71 7.11 -13.37
N ARG A 443 -28.45 5.94 -12.78
CA ARG A 443 -28.92 5.59 -11.44
C ARG A 443 -28.32 6.53 -10.40
N ALA A 444 -27.01 6.79 -10.49
CA ALA A 444 -26.31 7.65 -9.55
C ALA A 444 -26.81 9.11 -9.60
N ALA A 445 -27.01 9.67 -10.80
CA ALA A 445 -27.55 11.03 -10.96
C ALA A 445 -28.98 11.15 -10.39
N GLN A 446 -29.82 10.13 -10.60
CA GLN A 446 -31.20 10.09 -10.08
C GLN A 446 -31.25 9.90 -8.56
N ASP A 447 -30.25 9.26 -7.96
CA ASP A 447 -30.13 9.03 -6.53
C ASP A 447 -29.34 10.17 -5.83
N ASN A 448 -29.84 11.40 -6.00
CA ASN A 448 -29.28 12.61 -5.37
C ASN A 448 -27.77 12.78 -5.65
N ASN A 449 -27.41 12.72 -6.94
CA ASN A 449 -26.04 12.88 -7.46
C ASN A 449 -25.02 11.99 -6.72
N ARG A 450 -25.34 10.69 -6.63
CA ARG A 450 -24.53 9.71 -5.89
C ARG A 450 -23.13 9.57 -6.48
N GLU A 451 -22.19 9.27 -5.60
CA GLU A 451 -20.81 9.00 -5.94
C GLU A 451 -20.63 7.58 -6.52
N ILE A 452 -19.65 7.42 -7.41
CA ILE A 452 -19.19 6.10 -7.88
C ILE A 452 -17.73 5.95 -7.46
N ALA A 453 -17.40 4.91 -6.70
CA ALA A 453 -16.02 4.65 -6.31
C ALA A 453 -15.24 4.01 -7.46
N ILE A 454 -14.02 4.49 -7.65
CA ILE A 454 -13.07 3.99 -8.61
C ILE A 454 -11.95 3.34 -7.83
N LEU A 455 -11.83 2.03 -7.96
CA LEU A 455 -10.88 1.24 -7.23
C LEU A 455 -9.72 0.85 -8.12
N LEU A 456 -8.53 0.88 -7.54
CA LEU A 456 -7.34 0.25 -8.10
C LEU A 456 -6.73 -0.65 -7.04
N ASP A 457 -6.61 -1.94 -7.35
CA ASP A 457 -6.02 -2.95 -6.45
C ASP A 457 -6.69 -2.99 -5.07
N ASP A 458 -8.03 -3.05 -5.07
CA ASP A 458 -8.88 -3.00 -3.87
C ASP A 458 -8.85 -1.66 -3.10
N GLU A 459 -8.12 -0.63 -3.53
CA GLU A 459 -8.11 0.68 -2.86
C GLU A 459 -8.88 1.74 -3.63
N VAL A 460 -9.61 2.61 -2.92
CA VAL A 460 -10.38 3.69 -3.54
C VAL A 460 -9.44 4.82 -3.95
N VAL A 461 -9.33 5.07 -5.25
CA VAL A 461 -8.51 6.17 -5.80
C VAL A 461 -9.29 7.47 -5.78
N SER A 462 -10.57 7.41 -6.15
CA SER A 462 -11.50 8.55 -6.13
C SER A 462 -12.94 8.06 -6.06
N ALA A 463 -13.83 8.89 -5.51
CA ALA A 463 -15.28 8.65 -5.46
C ALA A 463 -16.05 9.91 -5.91
N PRO A 464 -15.97 10.31 -7.20
CA PRO A 464 -16.59 11.54 -7.68
C PRO A 464 -18.12 11.41 -7.73
N ARG A 465 -18.81 12.55 -7.53
CA ARG A 465 -20.26 12.67 -7.71
C ARG A 465 -20.64 12.63 -9.18
N VAL A 466 -21.73 11.93 -9.48
CA VAL A 466 -22.33 11.93 -10.81
C VAL A 466 -23.44 12.98 -10.86
N ASN A 467 -23.20 14.08 -11.58
CA ASN A 467 -24.18 15.16 -11.71
C ASN A 467 -25.20 14.90 -12.83
N GLU A 468 -24.75 14.29 -13.93
CA GLU A 468 -25.57 14.03 -15.12
C GLU A 468 -25.30 12.61 -15.65
N PRO A 469 -26.31 11.94 -16.25
CA PRO A 469 -26.11 10.65 -16.90
C PRO A 469 -25.10 10.71 -18.06
N ILE A 470 -24.16 9.77 -18.12
CA ILE A 470 -23.10 9.70 -19.15
C ILE A 470 -23.41 8.57 -20.12
N LEU A 471 -24.09 8.88 -21.23
CA LEU A 471 -24.60 7.86 -22.17
C LEU A 471 -23.68 7.58 -23.38
N ASN A 472 -22.73 8.47 -23.65
CA ASN A 472 -21.80 8.37 -24.79
C ASN A 472 -20.53 7.57 -24.48
N GLY A 473 -20.31 7.18 -23.22
CA GLY A 473 -19.13 6.44 -22.80
C GLY A 473 -17.87 7.29 -22.60
N ASP A 474 -17.98 8.62 -22.73
CA ASP A 474 -16.89 9.54 -22.40
C ASP A 474 -17.10 10.09 -20.98
N SER A 475 -16.19 9.79 -20.08
CA SER A 475 -16.28 10.15 -18.66
C SER A 475 -15.06 10.96 -18.23
N ARG A 476 -15.19 11.71 -17.14
CA ARG A 476 -14.08 12.44 -16.53
C ARG A 476 -14.00 12.07 -15.06
N ILE A 477 -12.84 11.56 -14.65
CA ILE A 477 -12.50 11.31 -13.26
C ILE A 477 -11.82 12.56 -12.72
N SER A 478 -12.49 13.22 -11.78
CA SER A 478 -11.90 14.27 -10.96
C SER A 478 -11.33 13.69 -9.66
N GLY A 479 -10.33 14.38 -9.11
CA GLY A 479 -9.68 14.03 -7.86
C GLY A 479 -8.52 14.99 -7.59
N ASP A 480 -7.93 14.87 -6.40
CA ASP A 480 -6.72 15.60 -6.04
C ASP A 480 -5.49 14.88 -6.62
N PHE A 481 -5.30 15.05 -7.92
CA PHE A 481 -4.19 14.48 -8.67
C PHE A 481 -3.16 15.57 -9.00
N SER A 482 -1.88 15.25 -8.78
CA SER A 482 -0.79 15.96 -9.46
C SER A 482 -0.77 15.62 -10.96
N ILE A 483 -0.07 16.42 -11.77
CA ILE A 483 0.05 16.19 -13.22
C ILE A 483 0.62 14.78 -13.50
N GLN A 484 1.64 14.38 -12.73
CA GLN A 484 2.28 13.08 -12.89
C GLN A 484 1.34 11.94 -12.47
N GLU A 485 0.60 12.11 -11.38
CA GLU A 485 -0.36 11.10 -10.91
C GLU A 485 -1.54 10.95 -11.87
N GLY A 486 -2.07 12.05 -12.41
CA GLY A 486 -3.12 11.99 -13.42
C GLY A 486 -2.64 11.25 -14.66
N LYS A 487 -1.40 11.52 -15.10
CA LYS A 487 -0.76 10.79 -16.22
C LYS A 487 -0.58 9.31 -15.91
N ASP A 488 -0.08 8.97 -14.72
CA ASP A 488 0.10 7.58 -14.30
C ASP A 488 -1.26 6.87 -14.18
N LEU A 489 -2.30 7.52 -13.65
CA LEU A 489 -3.67 7.02 -13.62
C LEU A 489 -4.20 6.80 -15.04
N ALA A 490 -4.14 7.80 -15.92
CA ALA A 490 -4.56 7.65 -17.31
C ALA A 490 -3.87 6.47 -18.02
N ASN A 491 -2.56 6.29 -17.80
CA ASN A 491 -1.83 5.15 -18.36
C ASN A 491 -2.37 3.81 -17.86
N ILE A 492 -2.76 3.72 -16.58
CA ILE A 492 -3.35 2.50 -15.99
C ILE A 492 -4.73 2.20 -16.55
N LEU A 493 -5.53 3.24 -16.77
CA LEU A 493 -6.92 3.07 -17.16
C LEU A 493 -7.07 2.68 -18.64
N GLN A 494 -6.06 2.85 -19.49
CA GLN A 494 -6.18 2.56 -20.93
C GLN A 494 -6.10 1.04 -21.23
N ILE A 495 -7.10 0.48 -21.94
CA ILE A 495 -7.07 -0.89 -22.51
C ILE A 495 -5.80 -1.06 -23.33
N GLY A 496 -5.15 -2.21 -23.14
CA GLY A 496 -3.85 -2.48 -23.73
C GLY A 496 -2.70 -1.79 -23.02
N LYS A 497 -2.93 -1.19 -21.84
CA LYS A 497 -1.89 -0.70 -20.90
C LYS A 497 -2.24 -0.99 -19.44
N LEU A 498 -3.22 -1.87 -19.17
CA LEU A 498 -3.33 -2.48 -17.84
C LEU A 498 -1.96 -3.02 -17.46
N PRO A 499 -1.46 -2.78 -16.22
CA PRO A 499 -0.24 -3.39 -15.74
C PRO A 499 -0.28 -4.87 -16.07
N ALA A 500 0.64 -5.31 -16.91
CA ALA A 500 0.66 -6.69 -17.36
C ALA A 500 0.90 -7.58 -16.13
N SER A 501 0.28 -8.75 -16.14
CA SER A 501 0.58 -9.74 -15.11
C SER A 501 2.08 -10.07 -15.14
N THR A 502 2.63 -10.52 -14.02
CA THR A 502 4.03 -10.94 -13.99
C THR A 502 4.12 -12.45 -13.83
N LYS A 503 5.07 -13.05 -14.56
CA LYS A 503 5.40 -14.47 -14.45
C LYS A 503 6.70 -14.62 -13.69
N ILE A 504 6.73 -15.50 -12.70
CA ILE A 504 7.96 -15.83 -11.99
C ILE A 504 8.80 -16.72 -12.91
N LEU A 505 9.96 -16.23 -13.34
CA LEU A 505 10.94 -17.04 -14.08
C LEU A 505 11.81 -17.86 -13.13
N HIS A 506 12.22 -17.23 -12.03
CA HIS A 506 13.07 -17.83 -11.03
C HIS A 506 12.76 -17.23 -9.67
N ASP A 507 12.81 -18.05 -8.64
CA ASP A 507 12.74 -17.59 -7.27
C ASP A 507 13.67 -18.42 -6.38
N THR A 508 14.18 -17.78 -5.33
CA THR A 508 14.99 -18.41 -4.30
C THR A 508 14.53 -17.91 -2.94
N VAL A 509 14.26 -18.85 -2.02
CA VAL A 509 13.86 -18.55 -0.65
C VAL A 509 15.00 -18.92 0.29
N ILE A 510 15.44 -17.97 1.11
CA ILE A 510 16.48 -18.16 2.13
C ILE A 510 15.81 -18.12 3.50
N GLY A 511 15.93 -19.18 4.29
CA GLY A 511 15.35 -19.25 5.62
C GLY A 511 16.01 -18.26 6.61
N PRO A 512 15.25 -17.61 7.51
CA PRO A 512 15.79 -16.68 8.51
C PRO A 512 16.85 -17.30 9.45
N SER A 513 16.76 -18.61 9.72
CA SER A 513 17.74 -19.32 10.57
C SER A 513 19.14 -19.37 9.94
N LEU A 514 19.23 -19.63 8.63
CA LEU A 514 20.49 -19.62 7.88
C LEU A 514 21.14 -18.23 7.90
N GLY A 515 20.34 -17.17 7.74
CA GLY A 515 20.81 -15.79 7.81
C GLY A 515 21.35 -15.42 9.20
N LYS A 516 20.60 -15.75 10.27
CA LYS A 516 21.00 -15.49 11.66
C LYS A 516 22.31 -16.17 12.03
N ASP A 517 22.49 -17.42 11.62
CA ASP A 517 23.74 -18.17 11.88
C ASP A 517 24.93 -17.55 11.12
N ASN A 518 24.72 -17.14 9.87
CA ASN A 518 25.74 -16.46 9.08
C ASN A 518 26.12 -15.10 9.66
N ILE A 519 25.14 -14.32 10.13
CA ILE A 519 25.38 -13.05 10.86
C ILE A 519 26.26 -13.31 12.07
N ASN A 520 25.87 -14.26 12.93
CA ASN A 520 26.58 -14.53 14.18
C ASN A 520 28.03 -14.93 13.93
N ARG A 521 28.27 -15.82 12.96
CA ARG A 521 29.62 -16.25 12.58
C ARG A 521 30.45 -15.12 11.98
N SER A 522 29.83 -14.27 11.15
CA SER A 522 30.50 -13.13 10.51
C SER A 522 30.85 -12.04 11.54
N LEU A 523 29.93 -11.72 12.45
CA LEU A 523 30.16 -10.78 13.55
C LEU A 523 31.23 -11.30 14.53
N LEU A 524 31.20 -12.59 14.86
CA LEU A 524 32.23 -13.20 15.71
C LEU A 524 33.61 -13.11 15.05
N SER A 525 33.69 -13.43 13.75
CA SER A 525 34.94 -13.35 12.99
C SER A 525 35.47 -11.92 12.90
N LEU A 526 34.58 -10.94 12.64
CA LEU A 526 34.90 -9.52 12.64
C LEU A 526 35.43 -9.06 14.01
N LEU A 527 34.75 -9.43 15.09
CA LEU A 527 35.13 -9.05 16.46
C LEU A 527 36.48 -9.64 16.85
N VAL A 528 36.69 -10.93 16.58
CA VAL A 528 37.98 -11.59 16.86
C VAL A 528 39.11 -10.95 16.05
N GLY A 529 38.91 -10.73 14.75
CA GLY A 529 39.90 -10.07 13.90
C GLY A 529 40.22 -8.64 14.36
N PHE A 530 39.18 -7.88 14.73
CA PHE A 530 39.32 -6.52 15.25
C PHE A 530 40.11 -6.46 16.57
N VAL A 531 39.80 -7.36 17.51
CA VAL A 531 40.54 -7.46 18.78
C VAL A 531 41.99 -7.84 18.55
N LEU A 532 42.28 -8.79 17.66
CA LEU A 532 43.66 -9.17 17.33
C LEU A 532 44.46 -8.00 16.73
N VAL A 533 43.83 -7.22 15.84
CA VAL A 533 44.44 -6.01 15.26
C VAL A 533 44.73 -4.96 16.32
N ILE A 534 43.80 -4.70 17.24
CA ILE A 534 43.99 -3.78 18.36
C ILE A 534 45.17 -4.23 19.23
N ILE A 535 45.19 -5.50 19.60
CA ILE A 535 46.27 -6.08 20.41
C ILE A 535 47.60 -5.88 19.70
N PHE A 536 47.70 -6.25 18.42
CA PHE A 536 48.91 -6.08 17.62
C PHE A 536 49.37 -4.61 17.58
N MET A 537 48.46 -3.67 17.31
CA MET A 537 48.78 -2.24 17.24
C MET A 537 49.29 -1.67 18.57
N LEU A 538 48.68 -2.07 19.69
CA LEU A 538 49.12 -1.65 21.03
C LEU A 538 50.48 -2.23 21.39
N PHE A 539 50.72 -3.52 21.12
CA PHE A 539 51.98 -4.17 21.47
C PHE A 539 53.15 -3.72 20.59
N TYR A 540 52.94 -3.57 19.29
CA TYR A 540 54.03 -3.25 18.35
C TYR A 540 54.33 -1.74 18.29
N TYR A 541 53.31 -0.88 18.30
CA TYR A 541 53.46 0.57 18.12
C TYR A 541 53.28 1.41 19.41
N GLY A 542 52.92 0.79 20.54
CA GLY A 542 52.75 1.49 21.81
C GLY A 542 51.75 2.66 21.73
N GLY A 543 52.18 3.87 22.11
CA GLY A 543 51.33 5.07 22.09
C GLY A 543 50.82 5.49 20.71
N ALA A 544 51.61 5.26 19.64
CA ALA A 544 51.18 5.50 18.26
C ALA A 544 50.08 4.50 17.83
N GLY A 545 50.08 3.30 18.42
CA GLY A 545 49.01 2.32 18.25
C GLY A 545 47.65 2.84 18.72
N ILE A 546 47.59 3.63 19.80
CA ILE A 546 46.34 4.21 20.30
C ILE A 546 45.75 5.20 19.27
N VAL A 547 46.60 6.05 18.68
CA VAL A 547 46.17 7.00 17.63
C VAL A 547 45.65 6.25 16.40
N SER A 548 46.31 5.15 16.02
CA SER A 548 45.85 4.25 14.94
C SER A 548 44.47 3.66 15.21
N ILE A 549 44.21 3.24 16.45
CA ILE A 549 42.93 2.68 16.86
C ILE A 549 41.82 3.73 16.78
N ILE A 550 42.09 4.97 17.23
CA ILE A 550 41.13 6.07 17.11
C ILE A 550 40.83 6.36 15.63
N ALA A 551 41.86 6.40 14.78
CA ALA A 551 41.68 6.59 13.33
C ALA A 551 40.87 5.45 12.69
N LEU A 552 41.12 4.20 13.10
CA LEU A 552 40.38 3.03 12.62
C LEU A 552 38.91 3.09 13.04
N LEU A 553 38.63 3.44 14.30
CA LEU A 553 37.27 3.62 14.80
C LEU A 553 36.54 4.75 14.07
N ALA A 554 37.23 5.87 13.83
CA ALA A 554 36.70 6.97 13.03
C ALA A 554 36.39 6.54 11.59
N ASN A 555 37.25 5.74 10.96
CA ASN A 555 37.01 5.20 9.62
C ASN A 555 35.77 4.29 9.60
N LEU A 556 35.66 3.37 10.56
CA LEU A 556 34.50 2.48 10.68
C LEU A 556 33.20 3.26 10.90
N PHE A 557 33.26 4.29 11.74
CA PHE A 557 32.15 5.21 11.98
C PHE A 557 31.71 5.93 10.69
N PHE A 558 32.65 6.39 9.86
CA PHE A 558 32.32 7.01 8.57
C PHE A 558 31.77 6.02 7.54
N ILE A 559 32.27 4.78 7.50
CA ILE A 559 31.76 3.73 6.61
C ILE A 559 30.29 3.44 6.92
N PHE A 560 29.96 3.15 8.19
CA PHE A 560 28.58 2.87 8.57
C PHE A 560 27.66 4.09 8.40
N GLY A 561 28.14 5.29 8.73
CA GLY A 561 27.36 6.51 8.53
C GLY A 561 27.09 6.80 7.05
N ALA A 562 28.05 6.54 6.16
CA ALA A 562 27.86 6.67 4.71
C ALA A 562 26.87 5.63 4.18
N LEU A 563 27.04 4.35 4.53
CA LEU A 563 26.16 3.27 4.06
C LEU A 563 24.71 3.50 4.50
N ALA A 564 24.49 3.91 5.75
CA ALA A 564 23.17 4.24 6.26
C ALA A 564 22.58 5.50 5.59
N SER A 565 23.41 6.53 5.30
CA SER A 565 22.96 7.74 4.61
C SER A 565 22.50 7.50 3.18
N TYR A 566 23.05 6.49 2.49
CA TYR A 566 22.65 6.13 1.12
C TYR A 566 21.48 5.15 1.06
N GLY A 567 20.96 4.68 2.20
CA GLY A 567 19.91 3.66 2.24
C GLY A 567 20.35 2.32 1.63
N THR A 568 21.65 2.03 1.67
CA THR A 568 22.20 0.80 1.08
C THR A 568 21.86 -0.44 1.92
N VAL A 569 21.81 -1.58 1.24
CA VAL A 569 21.60 -2.89 1.86
C VAL A 569 22.95 -3.55 2.16
N LEU A 570 23.20 -3.87 3.42
CA LEU A 570 24.40 -4.59 3.86
C LEU A 570 24.19 -6.09 3.67
N THR A 571 25.04 -6.73 2.86
CA THR A 571 25.04 -8.17 2.58
C THR A 571 26.27 -8.86 3.19
N LEU A 572 26.36 -10.20 3.17
CA LEU A 572 27.56 -10.97 3.55
C LEU A 572 28.81 -10.57 2.75
N PRO A 573 28.76 -10.43 1.40
CA PRO A 573 29.87 -9.83 0.65
C PRO A 573 30.21 -8.41 1.13
N GLY A 574 29.20 -7.61 1.49
CA GLY A 574 29.41 -6.30 2.11
C GLY A 574 30.21 -6.37 3.41
N PHE A 575 29.88 -7.31 4.30
CA PHE A 575 30.67 -7.59 5.51
C PHE A 575 32.12 -7.97 5.21
N ALA A 576 32.34 -8.84 4.23
CA ALA A 576 33.69 -9.20 3.79
C ALA A 576 34.47 -7.97 3.26
N GLY A 577 33.81 -7.09 2.50
CA GLY A 577 34.39 -5.83 2.02
C GLY A 577 34.77 -4.87 3.15
N ILE A 578 33.95 -4.79 4.22
CA ILE A 578 34.27 -4.00 5.42
C ILE A 578 35.50 -4.59 6.13
N ILE A 579 35.57 -5.92 6.28
CA ILE A 579 36.73 -6.60 6.88
C ILE A 579 38.01 -6.31 6.07
N LEU A 580 37.93 -6.41 4.74
CA LEU A 580 39.05 -6.09 3.85
C LEU A 580 39.50 -4.62 4.00
N THR A 581 38.54 -3.70 4.07
CA THR A 581 38.80 -2.26 4.26
C THR A 581 39.48 -1.98 5.60
N ILE A 582 39.08 -2.67 6.67
CA ILE A 582 39.74 -2.59 7.98
C ILE A 582 41.20 -3.04 7.86
N GLY A 583 41.46 -4.17 7.21
CA GLY A 583 42.83 -4.67 6.99
C GLY A 583 43.71 -3.67 6.23
N MET A 584 43.19 -3.10 5.14
CA MET A 584 43.92 -2.09 4.35
C MET A 584 44.16 -0.79 5.13
N ALA A 585 43.19 -0.33 5.92
CA ALA A 585 43.34 0.89 6.73
C ALA A 585 44.41 0.74 7.82
N VAL A 586 44.49 -0.45 8.43
CA VAL A 586 45.51 -0.82 9.41
C VAL A 586 46.89 -0.83 8.76
N ASP A 587 47.03 -1.45 7.58
CA ASP A 587 48.29 -1.50 6.82
C ASP A 587 48.79 -0.10 6.42
N ALA A 588 47.89 0.77 5.96
CA ALA A 588 48.24 2.16 5.66
C ALA A 588 48.79 2.92 6.88
N ASN A 589 48.19 2.72 8.06
CA ASN A 589 48.69 3.30 9.30
C ASN A 589 50.06 2.73 9.66
N VAL A 590 50.26 1.42 9.53
CA VAL A 590 51.57 0.76 9.73
C VAL A 590 52.64 1.40 8.84
N ILE A 591 52.39 1.57 7.54
CA ILE A 591 53.34 2.18 6.61
C ILE A 591 53.70 3.61 7.02
N ILE A 592 52.72 4.40 7.46
CA ILE A 592 52.95 5.77 7.94
C ILE A 592 53.85 5.75 9.18
N TYR A 593 53.57 4.89 10.16
CA TYR A 593 54.34 4.86 11.40
C TYR A 593 55.75 4.29 11.23
N GLU A 594 55.93 3.28 10.39
CA GLU A 594 57.28 2.78 10.03
C GLU A 594 58.11 3.83 9.28
N ARG A 595 57.46 4.74 8.53
CA ARG A 595 58.16 5.85 7.86
C ARG A 595 58.51 7.00 8.80
N VAL A 596 57.71 7.22 9.85
CA VAL A 596 57.91 8.30 10.83
C VAL A 596 58.94 7.91 11.89
N ARG A 597 59.05 6.62 12.21
CA ARG A 597 60.07 6.04 13.09
C ARG A 597 61.45 6.07 12.43
#